data_AF-A0A7V9MGC8-F1
#
_entry.id   AF-A0A7V9MGC8-F1
#
_cell.length_a   1.000
_cell.length_b   1.000
_cell.length_c   1.000
_cell.angle_alpha   90.00
_cell.angle_beta   90.00
_cell.angle_gamma   90.00
#
_symmetry.space_group_name_H-M   'P 1'
#
loop_
_entity.id
_entity.type
_entity.pdbx_description
1 polymer ?
#
loop_
_entity_poly.entity_id
_entity_poly.type
_entity_poly.pdbx_seq_one_letter_code
_entity_poly.pdbx_strand_id
1 'polypeptide(L)' 'MALDWTPAGGDYTDIRYETLDGIAKITIDRPEVRNAFRPQTLFELSDAFDRARDDTEIGVIVLTGEGELAFCSGGDQR' A
#
# COMPACT_ATOMS: atom_id res chain seq x y z
N MET A 1 18.18 13.51 -0.18
CA MET A 1 18.54 12.15 0.29
C MET A 1 17.31 11.28 0.06
N ALA A 2 17.41 10.24 -0.75
CA ALA A 2 16.31 9.30 -0.93
C ALA A 2 16.25 8.40 0.31
N LEU A 3 15.05 8.03 0.73
CA LEU A 3 14.84 7.04 1.79
C LEU A 3 14.87 5.65 1.16
N ASP A 4 15.59 4.71 1.77
CA ASP A 4 15.79 3.37 1.24
C ASP A 4 14.67 2.42 1.72
N TRP A 5 13.53 2.52 1.06
CA TRP A 5 12.38 1.64 1.28
C TRP A 5 12.69 0.21 0.81
N THR A 6 12.44 -0.78 1.67
CA THR A 6 12.66 -2.20 1.35
C THR A 6 11.33 -2.90 1.08
N PRO A 7 11.17 -3.62 -0.05
CA PRO A 7 9.97 -4.44 -0.29
C PRO A 7 9.76 -5.45 0.84
N ALA A 8 8.57 -5.45 1.44
CA ALA A 8 8.27 -6.21 2.66
C ALA A 8 7.39 -7.46 2.42
N GLY A 9 7.19 -7.82 1.15
CA GLY A 9 6.55 -9.07 0.72
C GLY A 9 5.16 -8.90 0.10
N GLY A 10 4.62 -10.02 -0.37
CA GLY A 10 3.38 -10.11 -1.14
C GLY A 10 3.62 -9.95 -2.64
N ASP A 11 3.06 -10.86 -3.44
CA ASP A 11 2.98 -10.69 -4.90
C ASP A 11 1.75 -9.84 -5.22
N TYR A 12 1.83 -8.55 -4.90
CA TYR A 12 0.75 -7.59 -5.09
C TYR A 12 0.79 -6.96 -6.48
N THR A 13 -0.38 -6.72 -7.07
CA THR A 13 -0.47 -6.01 -8.36
C THR A 13 -1.17 -4.67 -8.27
N ASP A 14 -1.98 -4.44 -7.23
CA ASP A 14 -2.75 -3.21 -7.03
C ASP A 14 -2.16 -2.31 -5.93
N ILE A 15 -1.22 -2.83 -5.14
CA ILE A 15 -0.51 -2.09 -4.10
C ILE A 15 1.00 -2.36 -4.12
N ARG A 16 1.77 -1.47 -3.50
CA ARG A 16 3.15 -1.71 -3.06
C ARG A 16 3.22 -1.73 -1.54
N TYR A 17 3.96 -2.69 -1.00
CA TYR A 17 4.24 -2.78 0.43
C TYR A 17 5.75 -2.70 0.69
N GLU A 18 6.16 -1.66 1.38
CA GLU A 18 7.55 -1.33 1.67
C GLU A 18 7.73 -1.05 3.17
N THR A 19 8.94 -1.26 3.70
CA THR A 19 9.28 -0.93 5.10
C THR A 19 10.58 -0.12 5.19
N LEU A 20 10.69 0.69 6.24
CA LEU A 20 11.88 1.45 6.60
C LEU A 20 11.82 1.83 8.09
N ASP A 21 12.84 1.47 8.86
CA ASP A 21 13.03 1.92 10.26
C ASP A 21 11.78 1.86 11.15
N GLY A 22 11.07 0.71 11.14
CA GLY A 22 9.85 0.49 11.92
C GLY A 22 8.59 1.16 11.35
N ILE A 23 8.65 1.65 10.11
CA ILE A 23 7.52 2.20 9.36
C ILE A 23 7.18 1.26 8.21
N ALA A 24 5.93 0.82 8.18
CA ALA A 24 5.33 0.18 7.02
C ALA A 24 4.70 1.24 6.12
N LYS A 25 4.96 1.20 4.83
CA LYS A 25 4.34 2.06 3.82
C LYS A 25 3.59 1.19 2.82
N ILE A 26 2.29 1.39 2.75
CA ILE A 26 1.38 0.71 1.84
C ILE A 26 0.87 1.75 0.85
N THR A 27 1.19 1.56 -0.43
CA THR A 27 0.82 2.48 -1.51
C THR A 27 -0.18 1.80 -2.43
N ILE A 28 -1.39 2.35 -2.60
CA ILE A 28 -2.29 1.91 -3.68
C ILE A 28 -1.70 2.35 -5.01
N ASP A 29 -1.46 1.42 -5.92
CA ASP A 29 -0.71 1.63 -7.15
C ASP A 29 -1.58 1.34 -8.38
N ARG A 30 -2.66 2.12 -8.52
CA ARG A 30 -3.55 2.10 -9.68
C ARG A 30 -3.80 3.54 -10.20
N PRO A 31 -2.74 4.32 -10.48
CA PRO A 31 -2.87 5.75 -10.78
C PRO A 31 -3.74 6.02 -12.01
N GLU A 32 -3.81 5.09 -12.97
CA GLU A 32 -4.61 5.17 -14.21
C GLU A 32 -6.12 5.22 -13.96
N VAL A 33 -6.58 4.78 -12.79
CA VAL A 33 -7.96 4.92 -12.31
C VAL A 33 -8.05 5.73 -11.02
N ARG A 34 -7.08 6.62 -10.78
CA ARG A 34 -7.00 7.45 -9.56
C ARG A 34 -7.10 6.62 -8.28
N ASN A 35 -6.37 5.50 -8.28
CA ASN A 35 -6.27 4.58 -7.15
C ASN A 35 -7.64 4.06 -6.68
N ALA A 36 -8.61 3.93 -7.58
CA ALA A 36 -9.89 3.29 -7.25
C ALA A 36 -9.65 1.85 -6.80
N PHE A 37 -10.29 1.42 -5.71
CA PHE A 37 -10.14 0.06 -5.21
C PHE A 37 -11.13 -0.90 -5.86
N ARG A 38 -10.68 -2.12 -6.13
CA ARG A 38 -11.52 -3.27 -6.51
C ARG A 38 -11.37 -4.37 -5.45
N PRO A 39 -12.13 -5.48 -5.50
CA PRO A 39 -11.99 -6.55 -4.51
C PRO A 39 -10.55 -7.04 -4.32
N GLN A 40 -9.79 -7.16 -5.41
CA GLN A 40 -8.36 -7.52 -5.35
C GLN A 40 -7.55 -6.53 -4.52
N THR A 41 -7.68 -5.22 -4.78
CA THR A 41 -7.01 -4.17 -3.98
C THR A 41 -7.31 -4.31 -2.50
N LEU A 42 -8.56 -4.61 -2.13
CA LEU A 42 -8.96 -4.79 -0.72
C LEU A 42 -8.34 -6.05 -0.10
N PHE A 43 -8.24 -7.15 -0.84
CA PHE A 43 -7.56 -8.37 -0.36
C PHE A 43 -6.07 -8.14 -0.15
N GLU A 44 -5.40 -7.47 -1.09
CA GLU A 44 -3.98 -7.14 -0.97
C GLU A 44 -3.73 -6.17 0.20
N LEU A 45 -4.58 -5.14 0.36
CA LEU A 45 -4.50 -4.24 1.51
C LEU A 45 -4.68 -4.98 2.83
N SER A 46 -5.65 -5.90 2.92
CA SER A 46 -5.86 -6.70 4.13
C SER A 46 -4.62 -7.54 4.47
N ASP A 47 -4.05 -8.25 3.49
CA ASP A 47 -2.85 -9.05 3.70
C ASP A 47 -1.64 -8.19 4.12
N ALA A 48 -1.45 -7.02 3.49
CA ALA A 48 -0.37 -6.10 3.85
C ALA A 48 -0.55 -5.52 5.27
N PHE A 49 -1.78 -5.17 5.66
CA PHE A 49 -2.07 -4.70 7.02
C PHE A 49 -1.88 -5.79 8.07
N ASP A 50 -2.28 -7.03 7.79
CA ASP A 50 -2.08 -8.15 8.71
C ASP A 50 -0.59 -8.45 8.89
N ARG A 51 0.19 -8.44 7.79
CA ARG A 51 1.66 -8.56 7.87
C ARG A 51 2.30 -7.45 8.70
N ALA A 52 1.92 -6.19 8.46
CA ALA A 52 2.45 -5.05 9.22
C ALA A 52 2.04 -5.08 10.69
N ARG A 53 0.84 -5.60 11.00
CA ARG A 53 0.34 -5.78 12.37
C ARG A 53 1.11 -6.85 13.13
N ASP A 54 1.43 -7.96 12.46
CA ASP A 54 2.10 -9.10 13.08
C ASP A 54 3.63 -8.91 13.18
N ASP A 55 4.19 -7.92 12.48
CA ASP A 55 5.58 -7.52 12.58
C ASP A 55 5.82 -6.60 13.80
N THR A 56 6.50 -7.14 14.81
CA THR A 56 6.81 -6.43 16.06
C THR A 56 7.79 -5.25 15.90
N GLU A 57 8.51 -5.16 14.78
CA GLU A 57 9.39 -4.02 14.49
C GLU A 57 8.60 -2.80 13.98
N ILE A 58 7.38 -3.01 13.45
CA ILE A 58 6.56 -1.95 12.88
C ILE A 58 5.75 -1.24 13.98
N GLY A 59 5.99 0.06 14.13
CA GLY A 59 5.23 0.92 15.05
C GLY A 59 4.25 1.86 14.35
N VAL A 60 4.40 2.07 13.04
CA VAL A 60 3.61 3.05 12.26
C VAL A 60 3.30 2.48 10.87
N ILE A 61 2.09 2.72 10.39
CA ILE A 61 1.69 2.44 9.02
C ILE A 61 1.34 3.75 8.29
N VAL A 62 1.99 3.99 7.16
CA VAL A 62 1.65 5.02 6.19
C VAL A 62 0.84 4.39 5.06
N LEU A 63 -0.42 4.79 4.94
CA LEU A 63 -1.25 4.45 3.79
C LEU A 63 -1.28 5.65 2.84
N THR A 64 -0.88 5.44 1.59
CA THR A 64 -0.87 6.48 0.53
C THR A 64 -1.32 5.91 -0.82
N GLY A 65 -1.48 6.77 -1.82
CA GLY A 65 -1.73 6.39 -3.22
C GLY A 65 -0.60 6.87 -4.13
N GLU A 66 -0.38 6.16 -5.23
CA GLU A 66 0.60 6.53 -6.25
C GLU A 66 0.07 7.68 -7.13
N GLY A 67 0.99 8.54 -7.57
CA GLY A 67 0.69 9.67 -8.46
C GLY A 67 0.18 10.93 -7.74
N GLU A 68 -0.09 11.97 -8.54
CA GLU A 68 -0.31 13.33 -8.01
C GLU A 68 -1.80 13.72 -7.91
N LEU A 69 -2.70 12.96 -8.54
CA LEU A 69 -4.08 13.39 -8.74
C LEU A 69 -5.01 13.07 -7.58
N ALA A 70 -4.79 11.95 -6.89
CA ALA A 70 -5.65 11.50 -5.81
C ALA A 70 -4.95 10.46 -4.93
N PHE A 71 -5.25 10.50 -3.63
CA PHE A 71 -4.96 9.39 -2.74
C PHE A 71 -5.72 8.12 -3.18
N CYS A 72 -7.06 8.17 -3.19
CA CYS A 72 -7.95 7.10 -3.62
C CYS A 72 -9.31 7.72 -4.01
N SER A 73 -9.85 7.34 -5.16
CA SER A 73 -11.15 7.86 -5.66
C SER A 73 -12.38 7.07 -5.19
N GLY A 74 -12.20 6.03 -4.38
CA GLY A 74 -13.28 5.15 -3.90
C GLY A 74 -13.35 3.83 -4.67
N GLY A 75 -14.54 3.22 -4.71
CA GLY A 75 -14.74 1.92 -5.35
C GLY A 75 -14.76 2.01 -6.88
N ASP A 76 -14.00 1.15 -7.53
CA ASP A 76 -13.97 1.00 -8.98
C ASP A 76 -15.37 0.55 -9.48
N GLN A 77 -15.90 1.27 -10.48
CA GLN A 77 -17.23 1.04 -11.05
C GLN A 77 -17.18 0.32 -12.41
N ARG A 78 -16.00 -0.14 -12.82
CA ARG A 78 -15.83 -0.95 -14.03
C ARG A 78 -16.21 -2.41 -13.82
#